data_AF-A0A0A1UJN2-F1
#
_entry.id   AF-A0A0A1UJN2-F1
#
_cell.length_a   1.000
_cell.length_b   1.000
_cell.length_c   1.000
_cell.angle_alpha   90.00
_cell.angle_beta   90.00
_cell.angle_gamma   90.00
#
_symmetry.space_group_name_H-M   'P 1'
#
loop_
_entity.id
_entity.type
_entity.pdbx_description
1 polymer ?
#
loop_
_entity_poly.entity_id
_entity_poly.type
_entity_poly.pdbx_seq_one_letter_code
_entity_poly.pdbx_strand_id
1 'polypeptide(L)'
;MDVLRGNVQDIVFKHDASRIVQTLVKYGGQNERDAVATELKGKYRDLAQNKYGKFIVTKLIRYCNAHRAAILSEFHNHVIRLLLHREASPIIADAYEMHASAAERNLLLKDFYGKEVALFDSASIRNGGLRAALEHATPERRKRILSAVAEALMQIFNNPDKGAVSHAIVHRALWEYLNELALLEESEEEEAERLRRELFDTCQELLAEMVHTKDGSRAVREFIARGTAKDRKQIIKVLKPHIEKICGDEEAQLVLFTIFDLVDDTKLVGKSLVTDITSLSPSLSRTIARRVLLYLLVPRTPRHFTPALLRTISQTDFAQGTTSKKDPDVRRAELRAVASPAMVKAIEDDAEALVRDRGASVFVGEVMLFAEGDKSKALDALLLPISSAYTPPEPESDLSDPTTATHILNLSHASRLYKSLVQGGHFNQQTKQIERSEQAPKNVAEKFMHAAGKENITSMALGEGGFIVAEVIGKLEEEGNEENLKKMRSWFERSTRERLSKGGIRGSAVLLERLRE
;
A
#
# COMPACT_ATOMS: atom_id res chain seq x y z
N MET A 1 17.72 31.56 29.93
CA MET A 1 17.30 32.60 28.96
C MET A 1 17.94 33.94 29.23
N ASP A 2 18.22 34.25 30.49
CA ASP A 2 18.68 35.57 30.91
C ASP A 2 20.01 36.01 30.29
N VAL A 3 20.89 35.05 29.95
CA VAL A 3 22.17 35.32 29.26
C VAL A 3 22.01 35.52 27.75
N LEU A 4 20.98 34.93 27.13
CA LEU A 4 20.81 34.90 25.67
C LEU A 4 19.96 36.05 25.14
N ARG A 5 19.07 36.59 25.97
CA ARG A 5 18.08 37.61 25.58
C ARG A 5 18.77 38.82 24.95
N GLY A 6 18.28 39.25 23.79
CA GLY A 6 18.82 40.38 23.03
C GLY A 6 20.03 40.04 22.15
N ASN A 7 20.60 38.84 22.28
CA ASN A 7 21.74 38.36 21.49
C ASN A 7 21.41 37.10 20.67
N VAL A 8 20.16 36.62 20.70
CA VAL A 8 19.74 35.37 20.05
C VAL A 8 20.03 35.43 18.55
N GLN A 9 19.73 36.56 17.88
CA GLN A 9 20.00 36.73 16.46
C GLN A 9 21.49 36.55 16.11
N ASP A 10 22.39 37.10 16.92
CA ASP A 10 23.84 36.98 16.68
C ASP A 10 24.38 35.58 16.97
N ILE A 11 23.74 34.87 17.90
CA ILE A 11 24.16 33.55 18.34
C ILE A 11 23.73 32.45 17.36
N VAL A 12 22.53 32.55 16.77
CA VAL A 12 21.97 31.48 15.93
C VAL A 12 22.73 31.24 14.61
N PHE A 13 23.51 32.22 14.14
CA PHE A 13 24.37 32.07 12.97
C PHE A 13 25.76 31.48 13.28
N LYS A 14 26.15 31.42 14.56
CA LYS A 14 27.47 30.94 14.98
C LYS A 14 27.52 29.40 15.04
N HIS A 15 28.58 28.82 14.47
CA HIS A 15 28.78 27.37 14.43
C HIS A 15 28.85 26.73 15.82
N ASP A 16 29.55 27.36 16.76
CA ASP A 16 29.82 26.87 18.11
C ASP A 16 28.68 27.15 19.10
N ALA A 17 27.89 28.21 18.89
CA ALA A 17 26.90 28.67 19.85
C ALA A 17 25.42 28.40 19.46
N SER A 18 25.11 28.15 18.18
CA SER A 18 23.72 27.92 17.72
C SER A 18 23.02 26.74 18.42
N ARG A 19 23.77 25.70 18.83
CA ARG A 19 23.24 24.54 19.58
C ARG A 19 22.70 24.91 20.96
N ILE A 20 23.18 25.99 21.56
CA ILE A 20 22.70 26.45 22.86
C ILE A 20 21.23 26.91 22.73
N VAL A 21 20.95 27.72 21.70
CA VAL A 21 19.58 28.19 21.41
C VAL A 21 18.68 27.04 20.98
N GLN A 22 19.17 26.08 20.20
CA GLN A 22 18.41 24.88 19.82
C GLN A 22 18.02 24.02 21.04
N THR A 23 18.95 23.83 21.97
CA THR A 23 18.70 23.09 23.23
C THR A 23 17.66 23.81 24.08
N LEU A 24 17.76 25.14 24.17
CA LEU A 24 16.77 25.95 24.85
C LEU A 24 15.38 25.80 24.24
N VAL A 25 15.24 25.85 22.90
CA VAL A 25 13.92 25.65 22.27
C VAL A 25 13.38 24.24 22.51
N LYS A 26 14.25 23.23 22.53
CA LYS A 26 13.85 21.83 22.71
C LYS A 26 13.39 21.53 24.14
N TYR A 27 14.08 22.03 25.16
CA TYR A 27 13.87 21.67 26.56
C TYR A 27 13.31 22.80 27.43
N GLY A 28 13.37 24.04 26.96
CA GLY A 28 12.79 25.19 27.65
C GLY A 28 11.27 25.18 27.63
N GLY A 29 10.68 26.00 28.51
CA GLY A 29 9.24 26.20 28.60
C GLY A 29 8.70 27.10 27.49
N GLN A 30 7.40 27.36 27.54
CA GLN A 30 6.71 28.14 26.51
C GLN A 30 7.22 29.59 26.46
N ASN A 31 7.46 30.21 27.62
CA ASN A 31 7.95 31.58 27.69
C ASN A 31 9.35 31.74 27.07
N GLU A 32 10.25 30.78 27.28
CA GLU A 32 11.58 30.80 26.66
C GLU A 32 11.49 30.64 25.14
N ARG A 33 10.63 29.73 24.68
CA ARG A 33 10.36 29.49 23.26
C ARG A 33 9.80 30.73 22.56
N ASP A 34 8.82 31.38 23.18
CA ASP A 34 8.16 32.57 22.63
C ASP A 34 9.12 33.76 22.59
N ALA A 35 9.99 33.90 23.60
CA ALA A 35 11.03 34.93 23.59
C ALA A 35 12.04 34.71 22.45
N VAL A 36 12.51 33.48 22.23
CA VAL A 36 13.38 33.14 21.09
C VAL A 36 12.67 33.42 19.76
N ALA A 37 11.42 32.99 19.61
CA ALA A 37 10.65 33.21 18.37
C ALA A 37 10.40 34.71 18.12
N THR A 38 10.11 35.48 19.15
CA THR A 38 9.89 36.92 19.02
C THR A 38 11.17 37.63 18.57
N GLU A 39 12.31 37.26 19.15
CA GLU A 39 13.60 37.86 18.82
C GLU A 39 14.08 37.50 17.41
N LEU A 40 13.72 36.32 16.89
CA LEU A 40 14.12 35.88 15.55
C LEU A 40 13.16 36.30 14.43
N LYS A 41 12.07 37.01 14.76
CA LYS A 41 11.09 37.49 13.77
C LYS A 41 11.75 38.38 12.71
N GLY A 42 11.42 38.14 11.45
CA GLY A 42 11.98 38.80 10.28
C GLY A 42 13.27 38.16 9.74
N LYS A 43 13.79 37.11 10.41
CA LYS A 43 15.03 36.41 10.02
C LYS A 43 14.82 34.94 9.67
N TYR A 44 13.60 34.42 9.73
CA TYR A 44 13.38 32.98 9.56
C TYR A 44 13.80 32.47 8.19
N ARG A 45 13.58 33.26 7.13
CA ARG A 45 14.01 32.92 5.77
C ARG A 45 15.54 32.83 5.65
N ASP A 46 16.26 33.76 6.26
CA ASP A 46 17.72 33.80 6.19
C ASP A 46 18.31 32.65 7.04
N LEU A 47 17.69 32.35 8.18
CA LEU A 47 18.04 31.21 9.01
C LEU A 47 17.78 29.88 8.30
N ALA A 48 16.66 29.74 7.61
CA ALA A 48 16.33 28.54 6.84
C ALA A 48 17.36 28.23 5.74
N GLN A 49 17.93 29.27 5.14
CA GLN A 49 18.98 29.12 4.12
C GLN A 49 20.38 28.93 4.73
N ASN A 50 20.54 29.14 6.04
CA ASN A 50 21.83 29.02 6.71
C ASN A 50 22.09 27.59 7.20
N LYS A 51 23.32 27.10 6.99
CA LYS A 51 23.78 25.74 7.38
C LYS A 51 23.55 25.41 8.86
N TYR A 52 23.62 26.40 9.75
CA TYR A 52 23.44 26.25 11.19
C TYR A 52 22.06 26.76 11.65
N GLY A 53 21.63 27.89 11.07
CA GLY A 53 20.32 28.51 11.36
C GLY A 53 19.13 27.61 11.03
N LYS A 54 19.23 26.72 10.04
CA LYS A 54 18.12 25.85 9.66
C LYS A 54 17.55 25.03 10.81
N PHE A 55 18.44 24.53 11.68
CA PHE A 55 18.05 23.69 12.80
C PHE A 55 17.22 24.46 13.82
N ILE A 56 17.49 25.75 14.05
CA ILE A 56 16.68 26.54 14.97
C ILE A 56 15.27 26.74 14.39
N VAL A 57 15.14 26.98 13.09
CA VAL A 57 13.85 27.12 12.40
C VAL A 57 13.03 25.83 12.52
N THR A 58 13.63 24.66 12.22
CA THR A 58 12.97 23.36 12.38
C THR A 58 12.48 23.14 13.81
N LYS A 59 13.29 23.49 14.82
CA LYS A 59 12.88 23.36 16.23
C LYS A 59 11.73 24.30 16.58
N LEU A 60 11.76 25.55 16.13
CA LEU A 60 10.68 26.50 16.40
C LEU A 60 9.36 26.07 15.75
N ILE A 61 9.39 25.60 14.50
CA ILE A 61 8.19 25.08 13.82
C ILE A 61 7.61 23.88 14.57
N ARG A 62 8.46 23.00 15.11
CA ARG A 62 8.04 21.82 15.87
C ARG A 62 7.51 22.13 17.27
N TYR A 63 8.16 23.03 18.02
CA TYR A 63 7.91 23.21 19.45
C TYR A 63 7.17 24.51 19.82
N CYS A 64 7.03 25.45 18.89
CA CYS A 64 6.42 26.77 19.13
C CYS A 64 5.11 26.94 18.33
N ASN A 65 4.09 26.17 18.68
CA ASN A 65 2.78 26.17 17.98
C ASN A 65 2.21 27.59 17.80
N ALA A 66 2.30 28.45 18.82
CA ALA A 66 1.76 29.81 18.79
C ALA A 66 2.44 30.72 17.73
N HIS A 67 3.71 30.48 17.44
CA HIS A 67 4.49 31.29 16.48
C HIS A 67 4.60 30.63 15.10
N ARG A 68 4.14 29.39 14.92
CA ARG A 68 4.29 28.65 13.66
C ARG A 68 3.72 29.40 12.47
N ALA A 69 2.49 29.90 12.57
CA ALA A 69 1.85 30.64 11.49
C ALA A 69 2.66 31.91 11.10
N ALA A 70 3.23 32.59 12.10
CA ALA A 70 4.08 33.76 11.86
C ALA A 70 5.40 33.36 11.17
N ILE A 71 6.03 32.26 11.59
CA ILE A 71 7.24 31.71 10.95
C ILE A 71 6.95 31.35 9.48
N LEU A 72 5.89 30.59 9.23
CA LEU A 72 5.52 30.17 7.88
C LEU A 72 5.19 31.36 6.98
N SER A 73 4.60 32.42 7.55
CA SER A 73 4.28 33.63 6.80
C SER A 73 5.49 34.36 6.22
N GLU A 74 6.68 34.20 6.82
CA GLU A 74 7.92 34.76 6.29
C GLU A 74 8.49 33.96 5.10
N PHE A 75 7.99 32.74 4.86
CA PHE A 75 8.36 31.95 3.69
C PHE A 75 7.48 32.24 2.48
N HIS A 76 6.32 32.87 2.66
CA HIS A 76 5.43 33.25 1.56
C HIS A 76 6.16 34.17 0.56
N ASN A 77 5.80 34.04 -0.72
CA ASN A 77 6.45 34.64 -1.89
C ASN A 77 7.90 34.16 -2.14
N HIS A 78 8.38 33.17 -1.39
CA HIS A 78 9.72 32.61 -1.52
C HIS A 78 9.74 31.08 -1.55
N VAL A 79 8.59 30.40 -1.47
CA VAL A 79 8.49 28.94 -1.33
C VAL A 79 9.22 28.21 -2.46
N ILE A 80 8.99 28.57 -3.73
CA ILE A 80 9.66 27.94 -4.88
C ILE A 80 11.18 28.08 -4.79
N ARG A 81 11.67 29.29 -4.45
CA ARG A 81 13.10 29.56 -4.28
C ARG A 81 13.68 28.76 -3.11
N LEU A 82 12.95 28.62 -2.01
CA LEU A 82 13.38 27.88 -0.83
C LEU A 82 13.40 26.37 -1.08
N LEU A 83 12.44 25.84 -1.87
CA LEU A 83 12.44 24.45 -2.33
C LEU A 83 13.65 24.15 -3.23
N LEU A 84 14.11 25.14 -4.00
CA LEU A 84 15.33 25.01 -4.82
C LEU A 84 16.63 25.29 -4.05
N HIS A 85 16.55 25.54 -2.74
CA HIS A 85 17.70 25.82 -1.90
C HIS A 85 18.07 24.61 -1.02
N ARG A 86 19.30 24.11 -1.16
CA ARG A 86 19.79 22.88 -0.50
C ARG A 86 19.50 22.82 1.01
N GLU A 87 19.71 23.93 1.71
CA GLU A 87 19.54 23.97 3.17
C GLU A 87 18.08 24.20 3.60
N ALA A 88 17.29 24.91 2.79
CA ALA A 88 15.96 25.36 3.18
C ALA A 88 14.87 24.39 2.73
N SER A 89 15.07 23.69 1.61
CA SER A 89 14.10 22.78 1.02
C SER A 89 13.56 21.75 2.01
N PRO A 90 14.41 21.02 2.77
CA PRO A 90 13.92 20.05 3.76
C PRO A 90 13.10 20.71 4.88
N ILE A 91 13.40 21.95 5.25
CA ILE A 91 12.68 22.66 6.31
C ILE A 91 11.26 22.99 5.86
N ILE A 92 11.11 23.47 4.63
CA ILE A 92 9.79 23.80 4.06
C ILE A 92 8.97 22.54 3.85
N ALA A 93 9.60 21.47 3.35
CA ALA A 93 8.96 20.17 3.19
C ALA A 93 8.46 19.60 4.53
N ASP A 94 9.35 19.53 5.53
CA ASP A 94 9.02 19.05 6.88
C ASP A 94 7.92 19.89 7.53
N ALA A 95 8.00 21.21 7.38
CA ALA A 95 7.00 22.13 7.91
C ALA A 95 5.63 21.91 7.27
N TYR A 96 5.60 21.74 5.94
CA TYR A 96 4.38 21.47 5.18
C TYR A 96 3.74 20.13 5.57
N GLU A 97 4.54 19.07 5.69
CA GLU A 97 4.05 17.70 5.88
C GLU A 97 3.69 17.40 7.34
N MET A 98 4.56 17.75 8.30
CA MET A 98 4.41 17.32 9.69
C MET A 98 3.73 18.34 10.60
N HIS A 99 3.70 19.63 10.22
CA HIS A 99 3.41 20.70 11.18
C HIS A 99 2.35 21.72 10.72
N ALA A 100 2.18 21.92 9.41
CA ALA A 100 1.24 22.88 8.87
C ALA A 100 -0.21 22.36 8.90
N SER A 101 -1.12 23.20 9.38
CA SER A 101 -2.57 23.00 9.21
C SER A 101 -2.97 23.01 7.74
N ALA A 102 -4.19 22.56 7.42
CA ALA A 102 -4.70 22.61 6.05
C ALA A 102 -4.65 24.03 5.46
N ALA A 103 -5.02 25.04 6.26
CA ALA A 103 -4.98 26.44 5.85
C ALA A 103 -3.55 26.95 5.59
N GLU A 104 -2.59 26.59 6.45
CA GLU A 104 -1.18 26.96 6.27
C GLU A 104 -0.56 26.26 5.05
N ARG A 105 -0.91 24.99 4.79
CA ARG A 105 -0.50 24.27 3.58
C ARG A 105 -0.96 24.98 2.31
N ASN A 106 -2.23 25.39 2.26
CA ASN A 106 -2.76 26.13 1.12
C ASN A 106 -2.05 27.49 0.92
N LEU A 107 -1.68 28.18 2.01
CA LEU A 107 -0.92 29.43 1.91
C LEU A 107 0.51 29.23 1.41
N LEU A 108 1.17 28.13 1.76
CA LEU A 108 2.48 27.79 1.20
C LEU A 108 2.40 27.47 -0.30
N LEU A 109 1.29 26.86 -0.74
CA LEU A 109 1.05 26.59 -2.16
C LEU A 109 0.70 27.85 -2.97
N LYS A 110 0.29 28.93 -2.32
CA LYS A 110 -0.08 30.20 -2.97
C LYS A 110 1.00 30.70 -3.94
N ASP A 111 2.27 30.47 -3.61
CA ASP A 111 3.41 30.88 -4.43
C ASP A 111 3.48 30.17 -5.79
N PHE A 112 2.93 28.95 -5.89
CA PHE A 112 2.83 28.22 -7.15
C PHE A 112 1.81 28.86 -8.09
N TYR A 113 0.79 29.54 -7.56
CA TYR A 113 -0.32 30.06 -8.37
C TYR A 113 -0.01 31.40 -9.08
N GLY A 114 1.22 31.90 -8.92
CA GLY A 114 1.71 33.11 -9.59
C GLY A 114 1.27 34.43 -8.94
N LYS A 115 1.81 35.53 -9.47
CA LYS A 115 1.63 36.89 -8.92
C LYS A 115 0.18 37.38 -8.96
N GLU A 116 -0.63 36.87 -9.88
CA GLU A 116 -2.04 37.25 -9.99
C GLU A 116 -2.87 36.78 -8.80
N VAL A 117 -2.41 35.71 -8.12
CA VAL A 117 -3.03 35.19 -6.91
C VAL A 117 -2.55 35.92 -5.65
N ALA A 118 -1.41 36.62 -5.73
CA ALA A 118 -0.91 37.46 -4.64
C ALA A 118 -1.92 38.55 -4.23
N LEU A 119 -2.68 39.07 -5.20
CA LEU A 119 -3.71 40.11 -5.03
C LEU A 119 -5.05 39.60 -4.47
N PHE A 120 -5.25 38.29 -4.30
CA PHE A 120 -6.49 37.74 -3.75
C PHE A 120 -6.52 37.79 -2.23
N ASP A 121 -7.75 37.78 -1.71
CA ASP A 121 -8.00 37.55 -0.29
C ASP A 121 -7.39 36.21 0.14
N SER A 122 -6.47 36.30 1.09
CA SER A 122 -5.81 35.12 1.66
C SER A 122 -6.80 34.23 2.42
N ALA A 123 -8.00 34.73 2.77
CA ALA A 123 -9.07 33.93 3.35
C ALA A 123 -9.61 32.86 2.40
N SER A 124 -9.81 33.17 1.12
CA SER A 124 -10.34 32.21 0.13
C SER A 124 -9.35 31.08 -0.15
N ILE A 125 -8.07 31.43 -0.31
CA ILE A 125 -7.00 30.46 -0.56
C ILE A 125 -6.82 29.50 0.61
N ARG A 126 -6.91 29.99 1.87
CA ARG A 126 -6.82 29.14 3.07
C ARG A 126 -7.80 27.97 3.04
N ASN A 127 -8.99 28.16 2.47
CA ASN A 127 -10.05 27.16 2.49
C ASN A 127 -10.10 26.28 1.23
N GLY A 128 -9.63 26.76 0.07
CA GLY A 128 -9.84 26.06 -1.20
C GLY A 128 -8.65 25.97 -2.17
N GLY A 129 -7.45 26.44 -1.78
CA GLY A 129 -6.23 26.26 -2.59
C GLY A 129 -6.35 26.79 -4.02
N LEU A 130 -5.82 26.03 -5.00
CA LEU A 130 -5.88 26.39 -6.43
C LEU A 130 -7.32 26.54 -6.94
N ARG A 131 -8.23 25.65 -6.52
CA ARG A 131 -9.63 25.69 -6.94
C ARG A 131 -10.30 27.01 -6.56
N ALA A 132 -10.08 27.49 -5.33
CA ALA A 132 -10.59 28.80 -4.90
C ALA A 132 -9.95 29.96 -5.67
N ALA A 133 -8.70 29.83 -6.13
CA ALA A 133 -8.07 30.84 -6.98
C ALA A 133 -8.71 30.92 -8.38
N LEU A 134 -9.26 29.81 -8.87
CA LEU A 134 -9.85 29.69 -10.22
C LEU A 134 -11.37 29.94 -10.25
N GLU A 135 -12.09 29.68 -9.17
CA GLU A 135 -13.57 29.69 -9.13
C GLU A 135 -14.20 30.97 -9.70
N HIS A 136 -13.67 32.14 -9.35
CA HIS A 136 -14.16 33.45 -9.81
C HIS A 136 -13.22 34.16 -10.80
N ALA A 137 -12.23 33.45 -11.35
CA ALA A 137 -11.31 34.01 -12.32
C ALA A 137 -11.94 34.06 -13.73
N THR A 138 -11.67 35.12 -14.49
CA THR A 138 -12.02 35.17 -15.92
C THR A 138 -11.26 34.06 -16.67
N PRO A 139 -11.74 33.62 -17.86
CA PRO A 139 -11.05 32.58 -18.64
C PRO A 139 -9.56 32.89 -18.88
N GLU A 140 -9.22 34.14 -19.21
CA GLU A 140 -7.83 34.55 -19.44
C GLU A 140 -7.01 34.51 -18.15
N ARG A 141 -7.62 34.87 -17.02
CA ARG A 141 -6.97 34.79 -15.70
C ARG A 141 -6.73 33.34 -15.28
N ARG A 142 -7.69 32.45 -15.51
CA ARG A 142 -7.54 31.00 -15.27
C ARG A 142 -6.34 30.45 -16.04
N LYS A 143 -6.23 30.77 -17.34
CA LYS A 143 -5.09 30.36 -18.19
C LYS A 143 -3.75 30.85 -17.62
N ARG A 144 -3.67 32.12 -17.18
CA ARG A 144 -2.44 32.66 -16.58
C ARG A 144 -2.08 32.02 -15.24
N ILE A 145 -3.07 31.73 -14.38
CA ILE A 145 -2.85 31.02 -13.12
C ILE A 145 -2.33 29.60 -13.40
N LEU A 146 -2.98 28.86 -14.29
CA LEU A 146 -2.55 27.50 -14.67
C LEU A 146 -1.14 27.51 -15.29
N SER A 147 -0.83 28.48 -16.16
CA SER A 147 0.51 28.68 -16.71
C SER A 147 1.54 28.89 -15.60
N ALA A 148 1.24 29.74 -14.62
CA ALA A 148 2.14 30.00 -13.49
C ALA A 148 2.40 28.73 -12.64
N VAL A 149 1.37 27.91 -12.40
CA VAL A 149 1.54 26.63 -11.70
C VAL A 149 2.43 25.68 -12.50
N ALA A 150 2.18 25.55 -13.80
CA ALA A 150 2.97 24.71 -14.69
C ALA A 150 4.44 25.17 -14.71
N GLU A 151 4.70 26.46 -14.89
CA GLU A 151 6.04 27.06 -14.88
C GLU A 151 6.76 26.80 -13.55
N ALA A 152 6.09 26.97 -12.41
CA ALA A 152 6.67 26.70 -11.09
C ALA A 152 7.05 25.22 -10.90
N LEU A 153 6.18 24.31 -11.36
CA LEU A 153 6.45 22.87 -11.32
C LEU A 153 7.59 22.48 -12.26
N MET A 154 7.58 22.98 -13.50
CA MET A 154 8.67 22.75 -14.46
C MET A 154 10.00 23.31 -13.97
N GLN A 155 10.01 24.45 -13.29
CA GLN A 155 11.21 24.98 -12.66
C GLN A 155 11.79 23.99 -11.63
N ILE A 156 10.95 23.34 -10.83
CA ILE A 156 11.37 22.32 -9.87
C ILE A 156 11.87 21.05 -10.58
N PHE A 157 11.11 20.55 -11.56
CA PHE A 157 11.46 19.33 -12.28
C PHE A 157 12.73 19.47 -13.13
N ASN A 158 13.02 20.65 -13.66
CA ASN A 158 14.27 20.94 -14.37
C ASN A 158 15.49 21.12 -13.44
N ASN A 159 15.30 21.12 -12.12
CA ASN A 159 16.37 21.23 -11.13
C ASN A 159 16.29 20.07 -10.10
N PRO A 160 16.33 18.80 -10.55
CA PRO A 160 16.12 17.64 -9.67
C PRO A 160 17.23 17.46 -8.64
N ASP A 161 18.44 17.98 -8.90
CA ASP A 161 19.59 17.96 -7.98
C ASP A 161 19.32 18.69 -6.64
N LYS A 162 18.26 19.52 -6.59
CA LYS A 162 17.82 20.20 -5.36
C LYS A 162 16.99 19.31 -4.44
N GLY A 163 16.52 18.15 -4.89
CA GLY A 163 15.77 17.17 -4.11
C GLY A 163 14.30 17.50 -3.86
N ALA A 164 13.83 18.68 -4.30
CA ALA A 164 12.46 19.15 -4.08
C ALA A 164 11.39 18.29 -4.75
N VAL A 165 11.76 17.57 -5.81
CA VAL A 165 10.86 16.68 -6.56
C VAL A 165 10.18 15.70 -5.62
N SER A 166 10.91 15.15 -4.64
CA SER A 166 10.41 14.16 -3.68
C SER A 166 9.47 14.71 -2.60
N HIS A 167 9.22 16.03 -2.53
CA HIS A 167 8.52 16.64 -1.42
C HIS A 167 6.99 16.68 -1.63
N ALA A 168 6.23 16.34 -0.59
CA ALA A 168 4.76 16.31 -0.62
C ALA A 168 4.11 17.65 -1.04
N ILE A 169 4.76 18.80 -0.78
CA ILE A 169 4.28 20.11 -1.25
C ILE A 169 4.28 20.22 -2.78
N VAL A 170 5.31 19.68 -3.44
CA VAL A 170 5.42 19.66 -4.91
C VAL A 170 4.39 18.69 -5.49
N HIS A 171 4.25 17.52 -4.87
CA HIS A 171 3.24 16.54 -5.26
C HIS A 171 1.81 17.08 -5.13
N ARG A 172 1.53 17.85 -4.07
CA ARG A 172 0.24 18.50 -3.88
C ARG A 172 -0.03 19.53 -4.99
N ALA A 173 0.94 20.39 -5.30
CA ALA A 173 0.81 21.38 -6.37
C ALA A 173 0.57 20.69 -7.74
N LEU A 174 1.31 19.61 -8.02
CA LEU A 174 1.12 18.78 -9.21
C LEU A 174 -0.29 18.18 -9.27
N TRP A 175 -0.77 17.59 -8.17
CA TRP A 175 -2.11 17.01 -8.12
C TRP A 175 -3.22 18.07 -8.27
N GLU A 176 -3.09 19.23 -7.62
CA GLU A 176 -4.05 20.33 -7.80
C GLU A 176 -4.10 20.77 -9.26
N TYR A 177 -2.94 20.95 -9.90
CA TYR A 177 -2.88 21.29 -11.31
C TYR A 177 -3.58 20.27 -12.21
N LEU A 178 -3.23 18.97 -12.07
CA LEU A 178 -3.83 17.90 -12.88
C LEU A 178 -5.34 17.75 -12.65
N ASN A 179 -5.79 17.91 -11.40
CA ASN A 179 -7.19 17.84 -11.05
C ASN A 179 -7.99 19.00 -11.68
N GLU A 180 -7.44 20.22 -11.71
CA GLU A 180 -8.10 21.35 -12.37
C GLU A 180 -8.13 21.18 -13.90
N LEU A 181 -7.07 20.62 -14.51
CA LEU A 181 -7.11 20.26 -15.94
C LEU A 181 -8.21 19.24 -16.26
N ALA A 182 -8.47 18.29 -15.35
CA ALA A 182 -9.53 17.30 -15.52
C ALA A 182 -10.95 17.86 -15.34
N LEU A 183 -11.09 19.09 -14.82
CA LEU A 183 -12.35 19.80 -14.61
C LEU A 183 -12.64 20.85 -15.69
N LEU A 184 -11.74 21.01 -16.68
CA LEU A 184 -11.99 21.88 -17.83
C LEU A 184 -13.16 21.36 -18.67
N GLU A 185 -13.80 22.26 -19.41
CA GLU A 185 -14.94 21.91 -20.26
C GLU A 185 -14.52 20.97 -21.40
N GLU A 186 -15.44 20.16 -21.93
CA GLU A 186 -15.15 19.24 -23.06
C GLU A 186 -14.61 19.98 -24.29
N SER A 187 -14.99 21.24 -24.48
CA SER A 187 -14.49 22.13 -25.54
C SER A 187 -13.00 22.45 -25.40
N GLU A 188 -12.41 22.27 -24.22
CA GLU A 188 -11.01 22.55 -23.88
C GLU A 188 -10.18 21.26 -23.65
N GLU A 189 -10.73 20.06 -23.93
CA GLU A 189 -10.04 18.79 -23.67
C GLU A 189 -8.70 18.66 -24.42
N GLU A 190 -8.62 19.17 -25.66
CA GLU A 190 -7.36 19.18 -26.44
C GLU A 190 -6.28 20.04 -25.77
N GLU A 191 -6.67 21.18 -25.22
CA GLU A 191 -5.77 22.08 -24.49
C GLU A 191 -5.37 21.46 -23.13
N ALA A 192 -6.32 20.84 -22.43
CA ALA A 192 -6.06 20.13 -21.19
C ALA A 192 -5.05 18.99 -21.40
N GLU A 193 -5.18 18.22 -22.49
CA GLU A 193 -4.22 17.18 -22.86
C GLU A 193 -2.86 17.78 -23.25
N ARG A 194 -2.83 18.86 -24.04
CA ARG A 194 -1.58 19.54 -24.39
C ARG A 194 -0.81 19.99 -23.14
N LEU A 195 -1.49 20.64 -22.19
CA LEU A 195 -0.91 21.11 -20.93
C LEU A 195 -0.42 19.96 -20.04
N ARG A 196 -1.23 18.90 -19.91
CA ARG A 196 -0.86 17.67 -19.18
C ARG A 196 0.37 17.02 -19.79
N ARG A 197 0.43 16.94 -21.13
CA ARG A 197 1.53 16.36 -21.89
C ARG A 197 2.83 17.11 -21.67
N GLU A 198 2.79 18.43 -21.77
CA GLU A 198 3.95 19.31 -21.57
C GLU A 198 4.57 19.08 -20.18
N LEU A 199 3.73 18.98 -19.16
CA LEU A 199 4.18 18.73 -17.79
C LEU A 199 4.72 17.30 -17.62
N PHE A 200 4.02 16.30 -18.18
CA PHE A 200 4.49 14.91 -18.18
C PHE A 200 5.86 14.78 -18.84
N ASP A 201 6.06 15.37 -20.02
CA ASP A 201 7.31 15.25 -20.76
C ASP A 201 8.49 15.85 -19.96
N THR A 202 8.23 16.86 -19.13
CA THR A 202 9.21 17.48 -18.22
C THR A 202 9.55 16.58 -17.02
N CYS A 203 8.60 15.81 -16.49
CA CYS A 203 8.78 15.07 -15.23
C CYS A 203 8.82 13.54 -15.37
N GLN A 204 8.67 12.99 -16.58
CA GLN A 204 8.54 11.55 -16.82
C GLN A 204 9.71 10.70 -16.27
N GLU A 205 10.93 11.24 -16.25
CA GLU A 205 12.12 10.54 -15.71
C GLU A 205 12.20 10.61 -14.17
N LEU A 206 11.36 11.43 -13.52
CA LEU A 206 11.38 11.71 -12.10
C LEU A 206 10.23 11.04 -11.32
N LEU A 207 9.31 10.37 -12.01
CA LEU A 207 8.05 9.88 -11.43
C LEU A 207 8.26 8.92 -10.25
N ALA A 208 9.34 8.15 -10.25
CA ALA A 208 9.68 7.25 -9.14
C ALA A 208 9.92 8.00 -7.81
N GLU A 209 10.32 9.27 -7.86
CA GLU A 209 10.50 10.10 -6.66
C GLU A 209 9.17 10.55 -6.05
N MET A 210 8.03 10.39 -6.75
CA MET A 210 6.74 10.97 -6.34
C MET A 210 5.75 9.97 -5.77
N VAL A 211 5.89 8.69 -6.13
CA VAL A 211 4.87 7.64 -5.88
C VAL A 211 4.59 7.34 -4.40
N HIS A 212 5.51 7.70 -3.50
CA HIS A 212 5.44 7.36 -2.07
C HIS A 212 4.53 8.28 -1.25
N THR A 213 3.97 9.34 -1.84
CA THR A 213 3.01 10.22 -1.17
C THR A 213 1.63 10.07 -1.79
N LYS A 214 0.59 10.39 -1.02
CA LYS A 214 -0.79 10.32 -1.48
C LYS A 214 -1.06 11.12 -2.76
N ASP A 215 -0.67 12.39 -2.79
CA ASP A 215 -0.93 13.26 -3.95
C ASP A 215 0.03 12.96 -5.11
N GLY A 216 1.26 12.51 -4.84
CA GLY A 216 2.22 12.10 -5.87
C GLY A 216 1.81 10.80 -6.55
N SER A 217 1.38 9.80 -5.79
CA SER A 217 0.77 8.57 -6.30
C SER A 217 -0.44 8.87 -7.19
N ARG A 218 -1.34 9.78 -6.76
CA ARG A 218 -2.50 10.21 -7.56
C ARG A 218 -2.09 10.87 -8.87
N ALA A 219 -1.10 11.76 -8.86
CA ALA A 219 -0.59 12.39 -10.07
C ALA A 219 0.00 11.38 -11.05
N VAL A 220 0.82 10.43 -10.58
CA VAL A 220 1.38 9.37 -11.44
C VAL A 220 0.29 8.46 -12.00
N ARG A 221 -0.71 8.12 -11.18
CA ARG A 221 -1.88 7.35 -11.64
C ARG A 221 -2.71 8.09 -12.69
N GLU A 222 -2.86 9.40 -12.57
CA GLU A 222 -3.53 10.23 -13.57
C GLU A 222 -2.78 10.22 -14.90
N PHE A 223 -1.44 10.31 -14.87
CA PHE A 223 -0.60 10.15 -16.07
C PHE A 223 -0.74 8.75 -16.69
N ILE A 224 -0.89 7.68 -15.89
CA ILE A 224 -1.17 6.34 -16.43
C ILE A 224 -2.56 6.27 -17.05
N ALA A 225 -3.57 6.81 -16.36
CA ALA A 225 -4.96 6.73 -16.76
C ALA A 225 -5.22 7.47 -18.08
N ARG A 226 -4.65 8.67 -18.24
CA ARG A 226 -4.84 9.50 -19.44
C ARG A 226 -3.75 9.32 -20.50
N GLY A 227 -2.57 8.83 -20.11
CA GLY A 227 -1.43 8.69 -20.99
C GLY A 227 -1.61 7.62 -22.08
N THR A 228 -0.84 7.80 -23.15
CA THR A 228 -0.77 6.87 -24.28
C THR A 228 -0.03 5.58 -23.92
N ALA A 229 -0.05 4.58 -24.81
CA ALA A 229 0.78 3.38 -24.66
C ALA A 229 2.29 3.69 -24.54
N LYS A 230 2.77 4.74 -25.22
CA LYS A 230 4.16 5.19 -25.11
C LYS A 230 4.46 5.74 -23.71
N ASP A 231 3.55 6.52 -23.15
CA ASP A 231 3.72 7.12 -21.83
C ASP A 231 3.70 6.06 -20.74
N ARG A 232 2.73 5.13 -20.79
CA ARG A 232 2.66 3.98 -19.89
C ARG A 232 3.95 3.15 -19.91
N LYS A 233 4.52 2.91 -21.10
CA LYS A 233 5.81 2.22 -21.24
C LYS A 233 6.96 2.98 -20.59
N GLN A 234 7.00 4.30 -20.75
CA GLN A 234 8.02 5.14 -20.10
C GLN A 234 7.87 5.14 -18.58
N ILE A 235 6.64 5.25 -18.06
CA ILE A 235 6.35 5.17 -16.62
C ILE A 235 6.85 3.83 -16.06
N ILE A 236 6.50 2.71 -16.72
CA ILE A 236 6.96 1.37 -16.32
C ILE A 236 8.50 1.29 -16.29
N LYS A 237 9.18 1.84 -17.30
CA LYS A 237 10.64 1.86 -17.39
C LYS A 237 11.27 2.59 -16.20
N VAL A 238 10.71 3.74 -15.81
CA VAL A 238 11.23 4.58 -14.71
C VAL A 238 10.94 3.96 -13.33
N LEU A 239 9.81 3.28 -13.17
CA LEU A 239 9.46 2.62 -11.91
C LEU A 239 10.21 1.30 -11.69
N LYS A 240 10.58 0.59 -12.76
CA LYS A 240 11.17 -0.76 -12.70
C LYS A 240 12.35 -0.89 -11.71
N PRO A 241 13.36 0.01 -11.69
CA PRO A 241 14.50 -0.11 -10.75
C PRO A 241 14.12 0.01 -9.27
N HIS A 242 12.90 0.45 -8.97
CA HIS A 242 12.41 0.74 -7.61
C HIS A 242 11.31 -0.20 -7.15
N ILE A 243 11.05 -1.29 -7.89
CA ILE A 243 9.87 -2.13 -7.72
C ILE A 243 9.73 -2.70 -6.30
N GLU A 244 10.83 -3.10 -5.66
CA GLU A 244 10.82 -3.61 -4.29
C GLU A 244 10.34 -2.55 -3.28
N LYS A 245 10.86 -1.32 -3.40
CA LYS A 245 10.43 -0.20 -2.54
C LYS A 245 8.97 0.16 -2.78
N ILE A 246 8.55 0.18 -4.04
CA ILE A 246 7.16 0.47 -4.44
C ILE A 246 6.21 -0.59 -3.85
N CYS A 247 6.61 -1.86 -3.84
CA CYS A 247 5.81 -2.91 -3.21
C CYS A 247 5.65 -2.70 -1.71
N GLY A 248 6.65 -2.13 -1.03
CA GLY A 248 6.61 -1.88 0.42
C GLY A 248 5.81 -0.65 0.86
N ASP A 249 5.48 0.26 -0.06
CA ASP A 249 4.84 1.55 0.27
C ASP A 249 3.35 1.56 -0.12
N GLU A 250 2.48 1.91 0.84
CA GLU A 250 1.02 1.81 0.65
C GLU A 250 0.47 2.73 -0.46
N GLU A 251 1.03 3.93 -0.62
CA GLU A 251 0.60 4.87 -1.67
C GLU A 251 1.19 4.48 -3.02
N ALA A 252 2.43 4.00 -3.05
CA ALA A 252 3.10 3.58 -4.28
C ALA A 252 2.49 2.28 -4.86
N GLN A 253 1.99 1.38 -4.02
CA GLN A 253 1.25 0.18 -4.46
C GLN A 253 0.05 0.54 -5.36
N LEU A 254 -0.63 1.67 -5.11
CA LEU A 254 -1.76 2.11 -5.93
C LEU A 254 -1.35 2.37 -7.38
N VAL A 255 -0.11 2.81 -7.61
CA VAL A 255 0.44 3.00 -8.96
C VAL A 255 0.57 1.66 -9.68
N LEU A 256 1.01 0.61 -8.98
CA LEU A 256 1.06 -0.75 -9.55
C LEU A 256 -0.35 -1.28 -9.87
N PHE A 257 -1.33 -1.06 -8.99
CA PHE A 257 -2.72 -1.47 -9.25
C PHE A 257 -3.28 -0.78 -10.48
N THR A 258 -3.05 0.53 -10.64
CA THR A 258 -3.45 1.27 -11.84
C THR A 258 -2.75 0.77 -13.10
N ILE A 259 -1.46 0.39 -13.03
CA ILE A 259 -0.76 -0.25 -14.15
C ILE A 259 -1.41 -1.58 -14.53
N PHE A 260 -1.70 -2.43 -13.55
CA PHE A 260 -2.35 -3.72 -13.77
C PHE A 260 -3.77 -3.60 -14.32
N ASP A 261 -4.49 -2.53 -13.98
CA ASP A 261 -5.86 -2.31 -14.45
C ASP A 261 -5.94 -1.65 -15.84
N LEU A 262 -4.94 -0.86 -16.26
CA LEU A 262 -5.08 0.03 -17.42
C LEU A 262 -4.03 -0.16 -18.53
N VAL A 263 -2.92 -0.86 -18.31
CA VAL A 263 -1.90 -1.02 -19.35
C VAL A 263 -2.25 -2.22 -20.25
N ASP A 264 -2.62 -1.95 -21.50
CA ASP A 264 -3.02 -2.99 -22.46
C ASP A 264 -1.85 -3.92 -22.88
N ASP A 265 -0.61 -3.42 -22.89
CA ASP A 265 0.60 -4.21 -23.16
C ASP A 265 1.01 -5.04 -21.93
N THR A 266 0.24 -6.10 -21.68
CA THR A 266 0.44 -7.06 -20.59
C THR A 266 1.73 -7.86 -20.73
N LYS A 267 2.28 -8.01 -21.95
CA LYS A 267 3.60 -8.63 -22.16
C LYS A 267 4.70 -7.76 -21.58
N LEU A 268 4.64 -6.45 -21.83
CA LEU A 268 5.56 -5.48 -21.22
C LEU A 268 5.43 -5.47 -19.70
N VAL A 269 4.20 -5.38 -19.17
CA VAL A 269 3.94 -5.38 -17.71
C VAL A 269 4.44 -6.67 -17.08
N GLY A 270 4.12 -7.81 -17.70
CA GLY A 270 4.56 -9.13 -17.27
C GLY A 270 6.08 -9.22 -17.13
N LYS A 271 6.80 -8.92 -18.21
CA LYS A 271 8.27 -8.98 -18.25
C LYS A 271 8.97 -7.93 -17.38
N SER A 272 8.39 -6.74 -17.25
CA SER A 272 9.08 -5.60 -16.63
C SER A 272 8.78 -5.44 -15.15
N LEU A 273 7.60 -5.89 -14.70
CA LEU A 273 7.14 -5.69 -13.32
C LEU A 273 6.75 -7.02 -12.67
N VAL A 274 5.88 -7.82 -13.30
CA VAL A 274 5.31 -9.03 -12.65
C VAL A 274 6.41 -10.04 -12.32
N THR A 275 7.35 -10.31 -13.23
CA THR A 275 8.48 -11.20 -12.96
C THR A 275 9.32 -10.74 -11.77
N ASP A 276 9.64 -9.45 -11.69
CA ASP A 276 10.45 -8.89 -10.61
C ASP A 276 9.67 -8.95 -9.28
N ILE A 277 8.38 -8.57 -9.27
CA ILE A 277 7.50 -8.64 -8.09
C ILE A 277 7.38 -10.08 -7.56
N THR A 278 7.13 -11.03 -8.45
CA THR A 278 6.91 -12.43 -8.05
C THR A 278 8.18 -13.13 -7.60
N SER A 279 9.35 -12.69 -8.08
CA SER A 279 10.65 -13.15 -7.53
C SER A 279 10.81 -12.79 -6.05
N LEU A 280 10.14 -11.73 -5.59
CA LEU A 280 10.16 -11.26 -4.20
C LEU A 280 9.07 -11.92 -3.32
N SER A 281 8.30 -12.88 -3.84
CA SER A 281 7.14 -13.49 -3.15
C SER A 281 7.42 -13.92 -1.70
N PRO A 282 8.56 -14.58 -1.37
CA PRO A 282 8.85 -14.96 0.02
C PRO A 282 8.90 -13.75 0.96
N SER A 283 9.51 -12.64 0.53
CA SER A 283 9.61 -11.44 1.37
C SER A 283 8.31 -10.65 1.44
N LEU A 284 7.63 -10.45 0.30
CA LEU A 284 6.45 -9.60 0.21
C LEU A 284 5.24 -10.26 0.90
N SER A 285 5.10 -11.59 0.81
CA SER A 285 3.98 -12.34 1.38
C SER A 285 3.84 -12.16 2.91
N ARG A 286 4.93 -11.89 3.61
CA ARG A 286 5.01 -11.73 5.07
C ARG A 286 4.68 -10.31 5.56
N THR A 287 4.53 -9.34 4.65
CA THR A 287 4.27 -7.93 5.00
C THR A 287 2.97 -7.42 4.37
N ILE A 288 2.67 -6.13 4.52
CA ILE A 288 1.56 -5.48 3.82
C ILE A 288 1.73 -5.50 2.30
N ALA A 289 2.97 -5.65 1.81
CA ALA A 289 3.30 -5.75 0.40
C ALA A 289 2.66 -6.95 -0.30
N ARG A 290 2.22 -7.96 0.46
CA ARG A 290 1.47 -9.11 -0.08
C ARG A 290 0.27 -8.68 -0.92
N ARG A 291 -0.33 -7.51 -0.64
CA ARG A 291 -1.43 -6.94 -1.45
C ARG A 291 -1.07 -6.85 -2.94
N VAL A 292 0.18 -6.57 -3.29
CA VAL A 292 0.65 -6.54 -4.68
C VAL A 292 0.57 -7.92 -5.33
N LEU A 293 1.01 -8.96 -4.62
CA LEU A 293 0.89 -10.34 -5.08
C LEU A 293 -0.58 -10.74 -5.23
N LEU A 294 -1.41 -10.43 -4.22
CA LEU A 294 -2.83 -10.76 -4.23
C LEU A 294 -3.61 -10.03 -5.33
N TYR A 295 -3.20 -8.80 -5.69
CA TYR A 295 -3.84 -8.06 -6.79
C TYR A 295 -3.65 -8.73 -8.15
N LEU A 296 -2.55 -9.46 -8.36
CA LEU A 296 -2.30 -10.21 -9.59
C LEU A 296 -3.19 -11.47 -9.71
N LEU A 297 -3.69 -11.99 -8.59
CA LEU A 297 -4.53 -13.20 -8.56
C LEU A 297 -6.01 -12.85 -8.49
N VAL A 298 -6.37 -12.03 -7.50
CA VAL A 298 -7.75 -11.68 -7.10
C VAL A 298 -7.90 -10.16 -6.94
N PRO A 299 -7.73 -9.38 -8.03
CA PRO A 299 -7.78 -7.92 -7.97
C PRO A 299 -9.12 -7.44 -7.40
N ARG A 300 -9.06 -6.37 -6.61
CA ARG A 300 -10.25 -5.65 -6.08
C ARG A 300 -11.21 -6.49 -5.23
N THR A 301 -10.79 -7.66 -4.74
CA THR A 301 -11.63 -8.45 -3.83
C THR A 301 -11.80 -7.78 -2.45
N PRO A 302 -13.02 -7.67 -1.90
CA PRO A 302 -13.24 -7.10 -0.57
C PRO A 302 -12.61 -7.93 0.55
N ARG A 303 -12.16 -9.16 0.27
CA ARG A 303 -11.42 -10.01 1.22
C ARG A 303 -10.06 -9.40 1.60
N HIS A 304 -9.40 -8.73 0.66
CA HIS A 304 -8.03 -8.22 0.83
C HIS A 304 -7.92 -6.70 0.75
N PHE A 305 -8.90 -6.06 0.12
CA PHE A 305 -8.92 -4.62 -0.13
C PHE A 305 -10.12 -3.98 0.58
N THR A 306 -9.84 -3.04 1.48
CA THR A 306 -10.90 -2.38 2.25
C THR A 306 -11.79 -1.53 1.35
N PRO A 307 -13.05 -1.22 1.74
CA PRO A 307 -13.91 -0.35 0.95
C PRO A 307 -13.31 1.03 0.63
N ALA A 308 -12.50 1.58 1.55
CA ALA A 308 -11.79 2.85 1.32
C ALA A 308 -10.69 2.72 0.26
N LEU A 309 -9.96 1.60 0.25
CA LEU A 309 -8.95 1.30 -0.74
C LEU A 309 -9.57 1.04 -2.12
N LEU A 310 -10.67 0.29 -2.17
CA LEU A 310 -11.41 0.04 -3.41
C LEU A 310 -11.94 1.32 -4.05
N ARG A 311 -12.50 2.25 -3.25
CA ARG A 311 -12.89 3.58 -3.73
C ARG A 311 -11.71 4.39 -4.26
N THR A 312 -10.52 4.18 -3.73
CA THR A 312 -9.31 4.87 -4.19
C THR A 312 -8.80 4.30 -5.50
N ILE A 313 -8.85 2.97 -5.66
CA ILE A 313 -8.49 2.25 -6.88
C ILE A 313 -9.46 2.60 -8.02
N SER A 314 -10.77 2.70 -7.73
CA SER A 314 -11.78 2.98 -8.76
C SER A 314 -11.74 4.40 -9.34
N GLN A 315 -10.92 5.30 -8.76
CA GLN A 315 -10.80 6.68 -9.26
C GLN A 315 -10.27 6.76 -10.70
N THR A 316 -9.57 5.73 -11.17
CA THR A 316 -9.04 5.68 -12.55
C THR A 316 -9.88 4.82 -13.49
N ASP A 317 -11.07 4.36 -13.07
CA ASP A 317 -11.90 3.46 -13.89
C ASP A 317 -12.47 4.13 -15.14
N PHE A 318 -12.57 5.47 -15.17
CA PHE A 318 -12.97 6.23 -16.35
C PHE A 318 -12.05 5.99 -17.57
N ALA A 319 -10.82 5.52 -17.34
CA ALA A 319 -9.86 5.19 -18.39
C ALA A 319 -10.17 3.86 -19.10
N GLN A 320 -10.97 2.98 -18.49
CA GLN A 320 -11.37 1.70 -19.09
C GLN A 320 -12.34 1.94 -20.25
N GLY A 321 -12.10 1.31 -21.39
CA GLY A 321 -12.87 1.51 -22.62
C GLY A 321 -12.52 2.79 -23.40
N THR A 322 -11.74 3.70 -22.80
CA THR A 322 -11.30 4.95 -23.44
C THR A 322 -9.83 4.86 -23.87
N THR A 323 -8.91 5.10 -22.94
CA THR A 323 -7.46 5.02 -23.17
C THR A 323 -6.91 3.62 -22.91
N SER A 324 -7.64 2.78 -22.18
CA SER A 324 -7.35 1.36 -21.94
C SER A 324 -8.41 0.52 -22.64
N LYS A 325 -8.08 -0.04 -23.81
CA LYS A 325 -9.04 -0.67 -24.72
C LYS A 325 -9.18 -2.17 -24.54
N LYS A 326 -8.17 -2.83 -23.94
CA LYS A 326 -8.23 -4.26 -23.67
C LYS A 326 -9.28 -4.52 -22.59
N ASP A 327 -10.06 -5.58 -22.77
CA ASP A 327 -11.02 -6.07 -21.78
C ASP A 327 -10.33 -6.29 -20.42
N PRO A 328 -10.90 -5.79 -19.30
CA PRO A 328 -10.30 -5.94 -17.99
C PRO A 328 -10.04 -7.39 -17.57
N ASP A 329 -10.94 -8.32 -17.89
CA ASP A 329 -10.80 -9.72 -17.49
C ASP A 329 -9.75 -10.44 -18.32
N VAL A 330 -9.63 -10.12 -19.61
CA VAL A 330 -8.52 -10.59 -20.46
C VAL A 330 -7.18 -10.12 -19.90
N ARG A 331 -7.05 -8.83 -19.54
CA ARG A 331 -5.81 -8.31 -18.95
C ARG A 331 -5.48 -8.99 -17.63
N ARG A 332 -6.47 -9.19 -16.75
CA ARG A 332 -6.28 -9.89 -15.47
C ARG A 332 -5.80 -11.32 -15.68
N ALA A 333 -6.41 -12.05 -16.60
CA ALA A 333 -6.01 -13.42 -16.94
C ALA A 333 -4.57 -13.48 -17.47
N GLU A 334 -4.20 -12.60 -18.41
CA GLU A 334 -2.84 -12.55 -18.95
C GLU A 334 -1.78 -12.24 -17.87
N LEU A 335 -2.05 -11.30 -16.95
CA LEU A 335 -1.13 -10.98 -15.86
C LEU A 335 -1.05 -12.12 -14.82
N ARG A 336 -2.17 -12.75 -14.50
CA ARG A 336 -2.23 -13.92 -13.61
C ARG A 336 -1.41 -15.07 -14.18
N ALA A 337 -1.54 -15.37 -15.47
CA ALA A 337 -0.78 -16.41 -16.15
C ALA A 337 0.74 -16.19 -16.03
N VAL A 338 1.20 -14.93 -16.14
CA VAL A 338 2.63 -14.59 -15.95
C VAL A 338 3.06 -14.71 -14.49
N ALA A 339 2.21 -14.30 -13.54
CA ALA A 339 2.52 -14.28 -12.11
C ALA A 339 2.58 -15.70 -11.49
N SER A 340 1.70 -16.59 -11.94
CA SER A 340 1.39 -17.85 -11.27
C SER A 340 2.60 -18.78 -11.08
N PRO A 341 3.45 -19.05 -12.11
CA PRO A 341 4.53 -20.03 -11.97
C PRO A 341 5.52 -19.70 -10.85
N ALA A 342 5.92 -18.44 -10.72
CA ALA A 342 6.87 -18.00 -9.70
C ALA A 342 6.26 -18.03 -8.29
N MET A 343 4.99 -17.66 -8.15
CA MET A 343 4.28 -17.72 -6.86
C MET A 343 4.07 -19.17 -6.40
N VAL A 344 3.70 -20.08 -7.31
CA VAL A 344 3.57 -21.52 -7.00
C VAL A 344 4.93 -22.09 -6.60
N LYS A 345 6.00 -21.71 -7.32
CA LYS A 345 7.37 -22.15 -7.00
C LYS A 345 7.82 -21.67 -5.61
N ALA A 346 7.47 -20.43 -5.22
CA ALA A 346 7.76 -19.94 -3.88
C ALA A 346 7.10 -20.79 -2.76
N ILE A 347 5.93 -21.37 -3.03
CA ILE A 347 5.27 -22.30 -2.09
C ILE A 347 5.96 -23.67 -2.11
N GLU A 348 6.31 -24.20 -3.28
CA GLU A 348 7.08 -25.45 -3.39
C GLU A 348 8.38 -25.39 -2.59
N ASP A 349 9.07 -24.25 -2.59
CA ASP A 349 10.38 -24.09 -1.97
C ASP A 349 10.33 -23.87 -0.43
N ASP A 350 9.26 -23.28 0.12
CA ASP A 350 9.19 -22.88 1.54
C ASP A 350 7.77 -23.01 2.16
N ALA A 351 7.05 -24.07 1.79
CA ALA A 351 5.65 -24.28 2.16
C ALA A 351 5.36 -24.13 3.67
N GLU A 352 6.11 -24.85 4.52
CA GLU A 352 5.84 -24.86 5.96
C GLU A 352 6.06 -23.48 6.59
N ALA A 353 7.16 -22.78 6.27
CA ALA A 353 7.44 -21.49 6.88
C ALA A 353 6.43 -20.42 6.41
N LEU A 354 5.98 -20.48 5.16
CA LEU A 354 4.93 -19.59 4.65
C LEU A 354 3.58 -19.82 5.33
N VAL A 355 3.22 -21.08 5.61
CA VAL A 355 1.97 -21.40 6.31
C VAL A 355 2.02 -21.03 7.79
N ARG A 356 3.18 -21.19 8.44
CA ARG A 356 3.37 -20.79 9.84
C ARG A 356 3.21 -19.29 10.02
N ASP A 357 3.66 -18.47 9.07
CA ASP A 357 3.43 -17.03 9.10
C ASP A 357 1.96 -16.68 8.79
N ARG A 358 1.35 -15.86 9.67
CA ARG A 358 -0.07 -15.50 9.52
C ARG A 358 -0.36 -14.73 8.23
N GLY A 359 0.53 -13.82 7.82
CA GLY A 359 0.36 -13.01 6.61
C GLY A 359 0.55 -13.83 5.34
N ALA A 360 1.63 -14.60 5.29
CA ALA A 360 1.98 -15.44 4.15
C ALA A 360 1.02 -16.62 3.98
N SER A 361 0.38 -17.12 5.03
CA SER A 361 -0.69 -18.14 4.92
C SER A 361 -1.86 -17.69 4.04
N VAL A 362 -2.17 -16.39 4.04
CA VAL A 362 -3.19 -15.80 3.15
C VAL A 362 -2.70 -15.84 1.70
N PHE A 363 -1.44 -15.48 1.46
CA PHE A 363 -0.81 -15.61 0.14
C PHE A 363 -0.84 -17.06 -0.35
N VAL A 364 -0.47 -18.04 0.48
CA VAL A 364 -0.52 -19.46 0.15
C VAL A 364 -1.93 -19.87 -0.28
N GLY A 365 -2.95 -19.48 0.48
CA GLY A 365 -4.35 -19.81 0.15
C GLY A 365 -4.77 -19.26 -1.21
N GLU A 366 -4.48 -17.99 -1.48
CA GLU A 366 -4.88 -17.34 -2.73
C GLU A 366 -4.10 -17.89 -3.94
N VAL A 367 -2.81 -18.20 -3.79
CA VAL A 367 -2.03 -18.85 -4.85
C VAL A 367 -2.57 -20.25 -5.13
N MET A 368 -2.78 -21.06 -4.09
CA MET A 368 -3.26 -22.42 -4.30
C MET A 368 -4.67 -22.44 -4.89
N LEU A 369 -5.53 -21.48 -4.54
CA LEU A 369 -6.89 -21.42 -5.07
C LEU A 369 -6.96 -20.77 -6.44
N PHE A 370 -6.20 -19.70 -6.73
CA PHE A 370 -6.42 -18.86 -7.91
C PHE A 370 -5.25 -18.77 -8.88
N ALA A 371 -4.04 -19.21 -8.53
CA ALA A 371 -2.93 -19.24 -9.47
C ALA A 371 -3.13 -20.33 -10.54
N GLU A 372 -2.70 -20.05 -11.75
CA GLU A 372 -2.78 -20.96 -12.90
C GLU A 372 -1.62 -21.96 -12.91
N GLY A 373 -1.80 -23.05 -13.64
CA GLY A 373 -0.78 -24.09 -13.81
C GLY A 373 -0.82 -25.20 -12.76
N ASP A 374 0.13 -26.14 -12.91
CA ASP A 374 0.26 -27.30 -12.04
C ASP A 374 0.77 -26.90 -10.65
N LYS A 375 0.00 -27.27 -9.63
CA LYS A 375 0.27 -26.99 -8.22
C LYS A 375 0.58 -28.26 -7.43
N SER A 376 0.78 -29.39 -8.09
CA SER A 376 0.94 -30.70 -7.44
C SER A 376 2.11 -30.73 -6.47
N LYS A 377 3.28 -30.23 -6.87
CA LYS A 377 4.47 -30.16 -6.01
C LYS A 377 4.30 -29.22 -4.82
N ALA A 378 3.69 -28.05 -5.06
CA ALA A 378 3.37 -27.11 -3.99
C ALA A 378 2.38 -27.72 -2.98
N LEU A 379 1.37 -28.45 -3.47
CA LEU A 379 0.45 -29.19 -2.60
C LEU A 379 1.16 -30.29 -1.81
N ASP A 380 2.03 -31.07 -2.44
CA ASP A 380 2.80 -32.12 -1.76
C ASP A 380 3.71 -31.52 -0.67
N ALA A 381 4.36 -30.39 -0.94
CA ALA A 381 5.15 -29.64 0.04
C ALA A 381 4.28 -29.10 1.19
N LEU A 382 3.07 -28.60 0.91
CA LEU A 382 2.11 -28.16 1.92
C LEU A 382 1.58 -29.31 2.79
N LEU A 383 1.50 -30.52 2.25
CA LEU A 383 1.00 -31.68 2.98
C LEU A 383 2.09 -32.41 3.77
N LEU A 384 3.38 -32.18 3.47
CA LEU A 384 4.49 -32.80 4.20
C LEU A 384 4.40 -32.57 5.72
N PRO A 385 4.15 -31.34 6.25
CA PRO A 385 4.03 -31.12 7.69
C PRO A 385 2.81 -31.80 8.33
N ILE A 386 1.79 -32.16 7.54
CA ILE A 386 0.58 -32.86 8.02
C ILE A 386 0.88 -34.31 8.40
N SER A 387 1.96 -34.89 7.86
CA SER A 387 2.41 -36.24 8.21
C SER A 387 3.09 -36.32 9.59
N SER A 388 3.49 -35.19 10.17
CA SER A 388 4.07 -35.14 11.51
C SER A 388 3.05 -35.57 12.57
N ALA A 389 3.52 -36.15 13.68
CA ALA A 389 2.63 -36.64 14.72
C ALA A 389 1.76 -35.51 15.30
N TYR A 390 0.44 -35.64 15.21
CA TYR A 390 -0.49 -34.67 15.73
C TYR A 390 -0.56 -34.75 17.26
N THR A 391 -0.10 -33.69 17.91
CA THR A 391 -0.24 -33.51 19.35
C THR A 391 -1.13 -32.29 19.60
N PRO A 392 -2.26 -32.43 20.31
CA PRO A 392 -3.08 -31.28 20.70
C PRO A 392 -2.25 -30.25 21.47
N PRO A 393 -2.53 -28.94 21.33
CA PRO A 393 -1.80 -27.93 22.07
C PRO A 393 -2.11 -28.02 23.57
N GLU A 394 -1.12 -27.74 24.41
CA GLU A 394 -1.34 -27.67 25.86
C GLU A 394 -2.25 -26.47 26.18
N PRO A 395 -3.15 -26.56 27.18
CA PRO A 395 -4.15 -25.53 27.47
C PRO A 395 -3.59 -24.12 27.73
N GLU A 396 -2.34 -24.02 28.20
CA GLU A 396 -1.67 -22.76 28.54
C GLU A 396 -0.62 -22.35 27.50
N SER A 397 -0.47 -23.09 26.40
CA SER A 397 0.52 -22.79 25.37
C SER A 397 0.15 -21.53 24.59
N ASP A 398 1.07 -20.56 24.56
CA ASP A 398 0.94 -19.40 23.68
C ASP A 398 1.40 -19.77 22.27
N LEU A 399 0.46 -20.19 21.43
CA LEU A 399 0.70 -20.52 20.02
C LEU A 399 0.98 -19.28 19.15
N SER A 400 0.94 -18.07 19.73
CA SER A 400 1.42 -16.86 19.06
C SER A 400 2.93 -16.67 19.20
N ASP A 401 3.58 -17.35 20.16
CA ASP A 401 5.03 -17.39 20.28
C ASP A 401 5.64 -18.26 19.16
N PRO A 402 6.48 -17.70 18.28
CA PRO A 402 7.10 -18.45 17.18
C PRO A 402 8.10 -19.52 17.65
N THR A 403 8.50 -19.53 18.92
CA THR A 403 9.39 -20.55 19.50
C THR A 403 8.65 -21.78 20.00
N THR A 404 7.33 -21.70 20.15
CA THR A 404 6.49 -22.83 20.56
C THR A 404 6.37 -23.84 19.43
N ALA A 405 7.10 -24.96 19.55
CA ALA A 405 6.99 -26.07 18.61
C ALA A 405 5.59 -26.70 18.70
N THR A 406 4.84 -26.64 17.60
CA THR A 406 3.49 -27.19 17.52
C THR A 406 3.20 -27.75 16.12
N HIS A 407 2.29 -28.72 16.07
CA HIS A 407 1.80 -29.26 14.80
C HIS A 407 1.11 -28.15 13.99
N ILE A 408 1.31 -28.11 12.67
CA ILE A 408 0.87 -26.99 11.83
C ILE A 408 -0.63 -26.70 11.93
N LEU A 409 -1.46 -27.75 12.09
CA LEU A 409 -2.91 -27.63 12.24
C LEU A 409 -3.38 -27.08 13.60
N ASN A 410 -2.51 -26.98 14.60
CA ASN A 410 -2.83 -26.28 15.85
C ASN A 410 -2.85 -24.76 15.63
N LEU A 411 -2.18 -24.27 14.58
CA LEU A 411 -2.24 -22.86 14.21
C LEU A 411 -3.58 -22.55 13.55
N SER A 412 -4.37 -21.68 14.18
CA SER A 412 -5.74 -21.40 13.73
C SER A 412 -5.82 -20.85 12.29
N HIS A 413 -4.82 -20.10 11.82
CA HIS A 413 -4.77 -19.60 10.44
C HIS A 413 -4.43 -20.71 9.45
N ALA A 414 -3.46 -21.57 9.78
CA ALA A 414 -3.11 -22.73 8.96
C ALA A 414 -4.29 -23.72 8.87
N SER A 415 -4.96 -24.01 9.99
CA SER A 415 -6.15 -24.86 10.02
C SER A 415 -7.26 -24.37 9.07
N ARG A 416 -7.53 -23.06 9.07
CA ARG A 416 -8.47 -22.43 8.13
C ARG A 416 -8.00 -22.51 6.68
N LEU A 417 -6.70 -22.33 6.44
CA LEU A 417 -6.09 -22.49 5.11
C LEU A 417 -6.35 -23.90 4.57
N TYR A 418 -5.94 -24.95 5.27
CA TYR A 418 -6.14 -26.33 4.80
C TYR A 418 -7.62 -26.67 4.62
N LYS A 419 -8.50 -26.17 5.50
CA LYS A 419 -9.94 -26.26 5.30
C LYS A 419 -10.38 -25.65 3.96
N SER A 420 -9.97 -24.43 3.65
CA SER A 420 -10.29 -23.79 2.37
C SER A 420 -9.71 -24.53 1.16
N LEU A 421 -8.51 -25.12 1.29
CA LEU A 421 -7.91 -25.94 0.23
C LEU A 421 -8.73 -27.21 -0.02
N VAL A 422 -9.17 -27.91 1.03
CA VAL A 422 -10.06 -29.09 0.91
C VAL A 422 -11.40 -28.70 0.27
N GLN A 423 -11.96 -27.56 0.65
CA GLN A 423 -13.22 -27.05 0.08
C GLN A 423 -13.07 -26.61 -1.39
N GLY A 424 -11.85 -26.28 -1.83
CA GLY A 424 -11.56 -25.75 -3.16
C GLY A 424 -12.04 -24.31 -3.36
N GLY A 425 -12.19 -23.55 -2.27
CA GLY A 425 -12.73 -22.19 -2.34
C GLY A 425 -12.91 -21.52 -0.98
N HIS A 426 -13.41 -20.28 -1.02
CA HIS A 426 -13.72 -19.52 0.19
C HIS A 426 -15.20 -19.61 0.55
N PHE A 427 -15.49 -19.66 1.83
CA PHE A 427 -16.86 -19.56 2.32
C PHE A 427 -17.37 -18.12 2.23
N ASN A 428 -18.48 -17.92 1.53
CA ASN A 428 -19.18 -16.64 1.47
C ASN A 428 -20.27 -16.60 2.55
N GLN A 429 -20.17 -15.62 3.46
CA GLN A 429 -21.10 -15.47 4.59
C GLN A 429 -22.51 -15.05 4.17
N GLN A 430 -22.65 -14.33 3.06
CA GLN A 430 -23.95 -13.85 2.55
C GLN A 430 -24.72 -14.99 1.89
N THR A 431 -24.07 -15.78 1.03
CA THR A 431 -24.71 -16.90 0.33
C THR A 431 -24.73 -18.19 1.14
N LYS A 432 -23.92 -18.27 2.22
CA LYS A 432 -23.66 -19.47 3.01
C LYS A 432 -23.15 -20.66 2.18
N GLN A 433 -22.46 -20.37 1.08
CA GLN A 433 -21.91 -21.37 0.15
C GLN A 433 -20.41 -21.16 -0.06
N ILE A 434 -19.74 -22.21 -0.58
CA ILE A 434 -18.35 -22.14 -0.99
C ILE A 434 -18.27 -21.55 -2.40
N GLU A 435 -17.62 -20.38 -2.53
CA GLU A 435 -17.19 -19.83 -3.80
C GLU A 435 -15.96 -20.60 -4.28
N ARG A 436 -16.20 -21.59 -5.15
CA ARG A 436 -15.14 -22.45 -5.68
C ARG A 436 -14.32 -21.72 -6.71
N SER A 437 -13.03 -22.03 -6.74
CA SER A 437 -12.15 -21.62 -7.81
C SER A 437 -11.94 -22.76 -8.80
N GLU A 438 -12.06 -22.47 -10.09
CA GLU A 438 -11.72 -23.40 -11.16
C GLU A 438 -10.23 -23.78 -11.17
N GLN A 439 -9.39 -22.90 -10.62
CA GLN A 439 -7.95 -23.11 -10.54
C GLN A 439 -7.54 -23.90 -9.30
N ALA A 440 -8.44 -24.22 -8.37
CA ALA A 440 -8.09 -24.94 -7.15
C ALA A 440 -7.49 -26.33 -7.47
N PRO A 441 -6.49 -26.80 -6.69
CA PRO A 441 -5.97 -28.15 -6.83
C PRO A 441 -7.09 -29.18 -6.64
N LYS A 442 -7.04 -30.25 -7.43
CA LYS A 442 -7.97 -31.38 -7.33
C LYS A 442 -7.47 -32.42 -6.32
N ASN A 443 -8.38 -33.26 -5.83
CA ASN A 443 -8.07 -34.41 -4.96
C ASN A 443 -7.33 -34.02 -3.67
N VAL A 444 -7.53 -32.80 -3.17
CA VAL A 444 -6.88 -32.31 -1.94
C VAL A 444 -7.30 -33.15 -0.75
N ALA A 445 -8.57 -33.56 -0.68
CA ALA A 445 -9.11 -34.36 0.41
C ALA A 445 -8.42 -35.74 0.49
N GLU A 446 -8.29 -36.43 -0.64
CA GLU A 446 -7.58 -37.70 -0.76
C GLU A 446 -6.10 -37.55 -0.37
N LYS A 447 -5.39 -36.58 -0.96
CA LYS A 447 -3.96 -36.36 -0.64
C LYS A 447 -3.76 -36.00 0.83
N PHE A 448 -4.64 -35.18 1.40
CA PHE A 448 -4.61 -34.84 2.83
C PHE A 448 -4.83 -36.09 3.69
N MET A 449 -5.81 -36.93 3.35
CA MET A 449 -6.08 -38.18 4.05
C MET A 449 -4.86 -39.09 4.07
N HIS A 450 -4.17 -39.24 2.93
CA HIS A 450 -2.96 -40.05 2.83
C HIS A 450 -1.78 -39.45 3.60
N ALA A 451 -1.58 -38.13 3.50
CA ALA A 451 -0.50 -37.44 4.20
C ALA A 451 -0.65 -37.53 5.72
N ALA A 452 -1.87 -37.34 6.24
CA ALA A 452 -2.13 -37.44 7.67
C ALA A 452 -2.05 -38.90 8.16
N GLY A 453 -2.73 -39.83 7.47
CA GLY A 453 -2.84 -41.22 7.92
C GLY A 453 -3.80 -41.42 9.11
N LYS A 454 -4.03 -42.69 9.46
CA LYS A 454 -5.06 -43.10 10.46
C LYS A 454 -4.83 -42.46 11.83
N GLU A 455 -3.61 -42.52 12.35
CA GLU A 455 -3.28 -42.08 13.72
C GLU A 455 -3.47 -40.57 13.88
N ASN A 456 -2.96 -39.78 12.95
CA ASN A 456 -3.13 -38.33 12.97
C ASN A 456 -4.58 -37.93 12.77
N ILE A 457 -5.32 -38.55 11.84
CA ILE A 457 -6.73 -38.19 11.61
C ILE A 457 -7.60 -38.48 12.82
N THR A 458 -7.40 -39.62 13.48
CA THR A 458 -8.13 -39.95 14.71
C THR A 458 -7.75 -39.02 15.86
N SER A 459 -6.47 -38.64 15.97
CA SER A 459 -6.01 -37.68 16.98
C SER A 459 -6.52 -36.26 16.72
N MET A 460 -6.52 -35.80 15.47
CA MET A 460 -7.07 -34.52 15.02
C MET A 460 -8.56 -34.42 15.32
N ALA A 461 -9.31 -35.49 15.06
CA ALA A 461 -10.74 -35.57 15.34
C ALA A 461 -11.06 -35.42 16.83
N LEU A 462 -10.17 -35.93 17.69
CA LEU A 462 -10.31 -35.85 19.15
C LEU A 462 -9.70 -34.56 19.74
N GLY A 463 -9.01 -33.75 18.94
CA GLY A 463 -8.42 -32.46 19.30
C GLY A 463 -9.13 -31.29 18.61
N GLU A 464 -8.35 -30.33 18.10
CA GLU A 464 -8.91 -29.13 17.45
C GLU A 464 -9.14 -29.30 15.93
N GLY A 465 -8.71 -30.42 15.35
CA GLY A 465 -8.77 -30.70 13.92
C GLY A 465 -10.11 -31.26 13.41
N GLY A 466 -11.11 -31.44 14.29
CA GLY A 466 -12.38 -32.09 13.94
C GLY A 466 -13.11 -31.48 12.75
N PHE A 467 -13.07 -30.16 12.58
CA PHE A 467 -13.66 -29.49 11.41
C PHE A 467 -12.97 -29.84 10.10
N ILE A 468 -11.63 -29.93 10.07
CA ILE A 468 -10.91 -30.30 8.84
C ILE A 468 -11.23 -31.73 8.47
N VAL A 469 -11.22 -32.65 9.45
CA VAL A 469 -11.56 -34.05 9.23
C VAL A 469 -12.97 -34.21 8.65
N ALA A 470 -13.95 -33.46 9.20
CA ALA A 470 -15.31 -33.47 8.69
C ALA A 470 -15.40 -32.97 7.24
N GLU A 471 -14.63 -31.93 6.89
CA GLU A 471 -14.58 -31.38 5.54
C GLU A 471 -13.88 -32.32 4.56
N VAL A 472 -12.83 -33.06 4.99
CA VAL A 472 -12.19 -34.10 4.17
C VAL A 472 -13.18 -35.21 3.84
N ILE A 473 -13.94 -35.70 4.81
CA ILE A 473 -14.97 -36.72 4.59
C ILE A 473 -16.05 -36.19 3.62
N GLY A 474 -16.58 -35.00 3.90
CA GLY A 474 -17.60 -34.40 3.05
C GLY A 474 -17.12 -34.14 1.62
N LYS A 475 -15.84 -33.80 1.44
CA LYS A 475 -15.26 -33.59 0.12
C LYS A 475 -15.02 -34.90 -0.63
N LEU A 476 -14.58 -35.96 0.03
CA LEU A 476 -14.45 -37.30 -0.57
C LEU A 476 -15.79 -37.83 -1.07
N GLU A 477 -16.86 -37.60 -0.30
CA GLU A 477 -18.23 -37.94 -0.68
C GLU A 477 -18.69 -37.14 -1.90
N GLU A 478 -18.49 -35.82 -1.89
CA GLU A 478 -18.83 -34.94 -3.01
C GLU A 478 -18.07 -35.28 -4.30
N GLU A 479 -16.81 -35.68 -4.19
CA GLU A 479 -15.97 -36.11 -5.32
C GLU A 479 -16.28 -37.55 -5.78
N GLY A 480 -17.16 -38.28 -5.08
CA GLY A 480 -17.52 -39.65 -5.41
C GLY A 480 -16.41 -40.67 -5.13
N ASN A 481 -15.44 -40.35 -4.27
CA ASN A 481 -14.32 -41.23 -3.92
C ASN A 481 -14.73 -42.26 -2.86
N GLU A 482 -15.57 -43.22 -3.25
CA GLU A 482 -16.14 -44.22 -2.34
C GLU A 482 -15.09 -45.06 -1.59
N GLU A 483 -13.97 -45.39 -2.24
CA GLU A 483 -12.92 -46.22 -1.65
C GLU A 483 -12.29 -45.52 -0.44
N ASN A 484 -11.81 -44.29 -0.65
CA ASN A 484 -11.20 -43.51 0.42
C ASN A 484 -12.24 -43.08 1.46
N LEU A 485 -13.49 -42.81 1.07
CA LEU A 485 -14.57 -42.52 2.01
C LEU A 485 -14.83 -43.70 2.98
N LYS A 486 -14.96 -44.93 2.45
CA LYS A 486 -15.14 -46.15 3.26
C LYS A 486 -13.93 -46.36 4.18
N LYS A 487 -12.72 -46.20 3.65
CA LYS A 487 -11.47 -46.31 4.41
C LYS A 487 -11.39 -45.27 5.54
N MET A 488 -11.69 -44.01 5.25
CA MET A 488 -11.73 -42.92 6.22
C MET A 488 -12.74 -43.19 7.35
N ARG A 489 -13.97 -43.61 7.01
CA ARG A 489 -15.00 -43.96 8.00
C ARG A 489 -14.61 -45.16 8.87
N SER A 490 -13.86 -46.12 8.33
CA SER A 490 -13.36 -47.30 9.05
C SER A 490 -12.31 -46.96 10.12
N TRP A 491 -11.63 -45.82 10.01
CA TRP A 491 -10.66 -45.36 11.01
C TRP A 491 -11.31 -44.91 12.32
N PHE A 492 -12.60 -44.58 12.29
CA PHE A 492 -13.39 -44.16 13.45
C PHE A 492 -14.10 -45.33 14.11
N GLU A 493 -13.34 -46.08 14.90
CA GLU A 493 -13.83 -47.19 15.73
C GLU A 493 -14.87 -46.73 16.76
N ARG A 494 -15.61 -47.69 17.34
CA ARG A 494 -16.69 -47.41 18.29
C ARG A 494 -16.23 -46.56 19.48
N SER A 495 -15.05 -46.85 20.02
CA SER A 495 -14.43 -46.10 21.13
C SER A 495 -14.18 -44.63 20.76
N THR A 496 -13.69 -44.34 19.56
CA THR A 496 -13.47 -42.98 19.06
C THR A 496 -14.81 -42.25 18.88
N ARG A 497 -15.82 -42.91 18.31
CA ARG A 497 -17.17 -42.33 18.16
C ARG A 497 -17.83 -42.03 19.50
N GLU A 498 -17.67 -42.89 20.49
CA GLU A 498 -18.15 -42.68 21.87
C GLU A 498 -17.43 -41.52 22.56
N ARG A 499 -16.14 -41.29 22.28
CA ARG A 499 -15.43 -40.12 22.79
C ARG A 499 -15.92 -38.82 22.13
N LEU A 500 -16.18 -38.85 20.82
CA LEU A 500 -16.73 -37.70 20.10
C LEU A 500 -18.14 -37.33 20.59
N SER A 501 -18.97 -38.32 20.97
CA SER A 501 -20.34 -38.10 21.43
C SER A 501 -20.44 -37.56 22.86
N LYS A 502 -19.40 -37.74 23.69
CA LYS A 502 -19.34 -37.18 25.05
C LYS A 502 -19.26 -35.64 25.10
N GLY A 503 -19.10 -34.97 23.93
CA GLY A 503 -19.09 -33.52 23.83
C GLY A 503 -17.78 -32.86 24.30
N GLY A 504 -17.66 -31.55 24.12
CA GLY A 504 -16.49 -30.77 24.56
C GLY A 504 -15.35 -30.64 23.54
N ILE A 505 -15.45 -31.28 22.38
CA ILE A 505 -14.44 -31.24 21.30
C ILE A 505 -14.99 -30.39 20.14
N ARG A 506 -14.20 -29.43 19.65
CA ARG A 506 -14.64 -28.51 18.58
C ARG A 506 -14.89 -29.29 17.28
N GLY A 507 -16.09 -29.14 16.72
CA GLY A 507 -16.48 -29.77 15.47
C GLY A 507 -16.93 -31.23 15.57
N SER A 508 -16.99 -31.81 16.78
CA SER A 508 -17.37 -33.22 16.97
C SER A 508 -18.78 -33.54 16.48
N ALA A 509 -19.74 -32.62 16.63
CA ALA A 509 -21.11 -32.80 16.14
C ALA A 509 -21.15 -32.90 14.61
N VAL A 510 -20.48 -31.98 13.91
CA VAL A 510 -20.39 -31.97 12.44
C VAL A 510 -19.66 -33.20 11.93
N LEU A 511 -18.58 -33.61 12.60
CA LEU A 511 -17.85 -34.83 12.24
C LEU A 511 -18.71 -36.09 12.43
N LEU A 512 -19.46 -36.18 13.53
CA LEU A 512 -20.36 -37.32 13.78
C LEU A 512 -21.48 -37.42 12.76
N GLU A 513 -22.00 -36.30 12.26
CA GLU A 513 -22.99 -36.27 11.18
C GLU A 513 -22.42 -36.87 9.89
N ARG A 514 -21.24 -36.42 9.47
CA ARG A 514 -20.52 -36.93 8.28
C ARG A 514 -20.07 -38.40 8.38
N LEU A 515 -20.01 -38.95 9.59
CA LEU A 515 -19.67 -40.36 9.86
C LEU A 515 -20.89 -41.30 9.90
N ARG A 516 -22.12 -40.75 9.88
CA ARG A 516 -23.39 -41.49 9.94
C ARG A 516 -24.02 -41.68 8.56
N GLU A 517 -23.91 -40.65 7.71
CA GLU A 517 -24.04 -40.76 6.25
C GLU A 517 -23.01 -41.75 5.74
#